data_AF-A0A6I6HPJ0-F1
#
_entry.id   AF-A0A6I6HPJ0-F1
#
_cell.length_a   1.000
_cell.length_b   1.000
_cell.length_c   1.000
_cell.angle_alpha   90.00
_cell.angle_beta   90.00
_cell.angle_gamma   90.00
#
_symmetry.space_group_name_H-M   'P 1'
#
loop_
_entity.id
_entity.type
_entity.pdbx_description
1 polymer ?
#
loop_
_entity_poly.entity_id
_entity_poly.type
_entity_poly.pdbx_seq_one_letter_code
_entity_poly.pdbx_strand_id
1 'polypeptide(L)'
;MRAAIYYSLMLLLGFAWYRFGQNLLRKGRWDENGQRTEGVVGPVGLLVTSVLACYLLFEFLRALIRGEVPCVGKACRLQVYTLAADTGDYWANMFFLAWMVLGLGYAMYVTLKIWFRE
;
A
#
# COMPACT_ATOMS: atom_id res chain seq x y z
N MET A 1 8.80 -13.46 19.21
CA MET A 1 9.60 -13.75 18.00
C MET A 1 8.80 -13.64 16.70
N ARG A 2 7.65 -14.32 16.54
CA ARG A 2 6.86 -14.25 15.29
C ARG A 2 6.44 -12.83 14.87
N ALA A 3 6.00 -11.99 15.82
CA ALA A 3 5.63 -10.60 15.53
C ALA A 3 6.83 -9.77 15.02
N ALA A 4 8.01 -9.91 15.65
CA ALA A 4 9.22 -9.22 15.20
C ALA A 4 9.60 -9.64 13.77
N ILE A 5 9.58 -10.93 13.47
CA ILE A 5 9.82 -11.44 12.11
C ILE A 5 8.80 -10.88 11.11
N TYR A 6 7.52 -10.86 11.48
CA TYR A 6 6.45 -10.33 10.62
C TYR A 6 6.68 -8.85 10.28
N TYR A 7 6.92 -8.00 11.28
CA TYR A 7 7.17 -6.57 11.04
C TYR A 7 8.47 -6.34 10.27
N SER A 8 9.55 -7.08 10.56
CA SER A 8 10.79 -7.02 9.78
C SER A 8 10.58 -7.40 8.32
N LEU A 9 9.79 -8.46 8.05
CA LEU A 9 9.45 -8.87 6.68
C LEU A 9 8.62 -7.80 5.96
N MET A 10 7.67 -7.15 6.63
CA MET A 10 6.92 -6.03 6.03
C MET A 10 7.84 -4.87 5.67
N LEU A 11 8.78 -4.50 6.54
CA LEU A 11 9.77 -3.46 6.25
C LEU A 11 10.66 -3.83 5.06
N LEU A 12 11.15 -5.07 5.00
CA LEU A 12 11.93 -5.57 3.86
C LEU A 12 11.12 -5.55 2.56
N LEU A 13 9.84 -5.92 2.62
CA LEU A 13 8.93 -5.85 1.48
C LEU A 13 8.78 -4.40 1.01
N GLY A 14 8.59 -3.45 1.93
CA GLY A 14 8.53 -2.02 1.61
C GLY A 14 9.82 -1.51 0.98
N PHE A 15 10.98 -1.93 1.50
CA PHE A 15 12.28 -1.59 0.91
C PHE A 15 12.44 -2.15 -0.50
N ALA A 16 12.06 -3.41 -0.72
CA ALA A 16 12.08 -4.04 -2.04
C ALA A 16 11.13 -3.32 -3.02
N TRP A 17 9.92 -2.97 -2.58
CA TRP A 17 8.94 -2.22 -3.36
C TRP A 17 9.44 -0.83 -3.73
N TYR A 18 10.03 -0.12 -2.77
CA TYR A 18 10.67 1.17 -3.01
C TYR A 18 11.81 1.04 -4.02
N ARG A 19 12.72 0.08 -3.83
CA ARG A 19 13.84 -0.14 -4.75
C ARG A 19 13.36 -0.48 -6.16
N PHE A 20 12.31 -1.29 -6.28
CA PHE A 20 11.68 -1.60 -7.55
C PHE A 20 11.14 -0.35 -8.25
N GLY A 21 10.35 0.47 -7.55
CA GLY A 21 9.83 1.73 -8.10
C GLY A 21 10.94 2.72 -8.49
N GLN A 22 11.99 2.85 -7.67
CA GLN A 22 13.14 3.68 -8.01
C GLN A 22 13.89 3.17 -9.25
N ASN A 23 14.06 1.87 -9.40
CA ASN A 23 14.68 1.28 -10.58
C ASN A 23 13.85 1.56 -11.85
N LEU A 24 12.52 1.50 -11.77
CA LEU A 24 11.64 1.91 -12.87
C LEU A 24 11.78 3.39 -13.19
N LEU A 25 11.84 4.25 -12.16
CA LEU A 25 12.06 5.68 -12.34
C LEU A 25 13.44 6.01 -12.93
N ARG A 26 14.44 5.14 -12.78
CA ARG A 26 15.77 5.34 -13.40
C ARG A 26 15.80 5.00 -14.88
N LYS A 27 14.86 4.19 -15.38
CA LYS A 27 14.78 3.89 -16.81
C LYS A 27 14.46 5.16 -17.61
N GLY A 28 15.06 5.25 -18.79
CA GLY A 28 14.76 6.31 -19.76
C GLY A 28 13.30 6.24 -20.23
N ARG A 29 12.84 7.29 -20.93
CA ARG A 29 11.47 7.31 -21.49
C ARG A 29 11.26 6.19 -22.50
N TRP A 30 12.30 5.90 -23.28
CA TRP A 30 12.31 4.90 -24.34
C TRP A 30 13.28 3.79 -23.96
N ASP A 31 12.82 2.55 -24.13
CA ASP A 31 13.64 1.35 -24.02
C ASP A 31 14.46 1.12 -25.31
N GLU A 32 15.42 0.20 -25.28
CA GLU A 32 16.28 -0.16 -26.42
C GLU A 32 15.45 -0.63 -27.65
N ASN A 33 14.25 -1.15 -27.39
CA ASN A 33 13.29 -1.59 -28.41
C ASN A 33 12.36 -0.46 -28.92
N GLY A 34 12.56 0.79 -28.50
CA GLY A 34 11.72 1.93 -28.87
C GLY A 34 10.34 1.94 -28.20
N GLN A 35 10.10 1.08 -27.22
CA GLN A 35 8.86 1.07 -26.44
C GLN A 35 8.93 2.08 -25.29
N ARG A 36 7.77 2.65 -24.94
CA ARG A 36 7.66 3.58 -23.82
C ARG A 36 7.73 2.79 -22.51
N THR A 37 8.53 3.27 -21.55
CA THR A 37 8.55 2.67 -20.20
C THR A 37 7.15 2.74 -19.59
N GLU A 38 6.56 1.58 -19.31
CA GLU A 38 5.23 1.48 -18.69
C GLU A 38 5.30 1.79 -17.19
N GLY A 39 4.18 2.27 -16.65
CA GLY A 39 4.02 2.46 -15.21
C GLY A 39 3.83 1.14 -14.48
N VAL A 40 3.85 1.18 -13.14
CA VAL A 40 3.57 -0.01 -12.31
C VAL A 40 2.16 -0.54 -12.57
N VAL A 41 1.22 0.36 -12.86
CA VAL A 41 -0.16 0.04 -13.25
C VAL A 41 -0.51 0.73 -14.56
N GLY A 42 -1.32 0.07 -15.40
CA GLY A 42 -1.90 0.69 -16.60
C GLY A 42 -3.02 1.69 -16.29
N PRO A 43 -3.63 2.36 -17.28
CA PRO A 43 -4.72 3.33 -17.12
C PRO A 43 -5.89 2.86 -16.26
N VAL A 44 -6.42 1.66 -16.56
CA VAL A 44 -7.50 1.06 -15.78
C VAL A 44 -7.02 0.69 -14.38
N GLY A 45 -5.81 0.13 -14.27
CA GLY A 45 -5.19 -0.21 -13.00
C GLY A 45 -4.98 1.00 -12.10
N LEU A 46 -4.64 2.16 -12.67
CA LEU A 46 -4.48 3.42 -11.93
C LEU A 46 -5.81 3.87 -11.31
N LEU A 47 -6.92 3.80 -12.06
CA LEU A 47 -8.24 4.15 -11.53
C LEU A 47 -8.65 3.23 -10.37
N VAL A 48 -8.51 1.92 -10.56
CA VAL A 48 -8.84 0.92 -9.52
C VAL A 48 -7.96 1.12 -8.28
N THR A 49 -6.65 1.31 -8.49
CA THR A 49 -5.69 1.57 -7.41
C THR A 49 -6.04 2.84 -6.64
N SER A 50 -6.44 3.90 -7.35
CA SER A 50 -6.84 5.18 -6.74
C SER A 50 -8.08 5.03 -5.87
N VAL A 51 -9.14 4.41 -6.40
CA VAL A 51 -10.38 4.16 -5.65
C VAL A 51 -10.09 3.32 -4.41
N LEU A 52 -9.31 2.25 -4.56
CA LEU A 52 -8.96 1.38 -3.45
C LEU A 52 -8.10 2.10 -2.39
N ALA A 53 -7.11 2.88 -2.81
CA ALA A 53 -6.26 3.66 -1.90
C ALA A 53 -7.09 4.70 -1.13
N CYS A 54 -8.00 5.41 -1.79
CA CYS A 54 -8.91 6.36 -1.14
C CYS A 54 -9.83 5.67 -0.13
N TYR A 55 -10.40 4.52 -0.49
CA TYR A 55 -11.24 3.74 0.42
C TYR A 55 -10.46 3.27 1.67
N LEU A 56 -9.26 2.70 1.47
CA LEU A 56 -8.43 2.24 2.59
C LEU A 56 -7.94 3.39 3.48
N LEU A 57 -7.63 4.55 2.89
CA LEU A 57 -7.27 5.75 3.64
C LEU A 57 -8.45 6.25 4.47
N PHE A 58 -9.65 6.23 3.91
CA PHE A 58 -10.87 6.59 4.64
C PHE A 58 -11.10 5.64 5.84
N GLU A 59 -11.02 4.33 5.63
CA GLU A 59 -11.16 3.34 6.70
C GLU A 59 -10.08 3.49 7.78
N PHE A 60 -8.83 3.77 7.39
CA PHE A 60 -7.74 4.06 8.33
C PHE A 60 -8.02 5.31 9.17
N LEU A 61 -8.45 6.41 8.56
CA LEU A 61 -8.79 7.65 9.27
C LEU A 61 -10.01 7.46 10.18
N ARG A 62 -11.03 6.76 9.68
CA ARG A 62 -12.23 6.40 10.46
C ARG A 62 -11.85 5.58 11.69
N ALA A 63 -10.96 4.61 11.52
CA ALA A 63 -10.47 3.78 12.62
C ALA A 63 -9.69 4.59 13.67
N LEU A 64 -8.83 5.52 13.26
CA LEU A 64 -8.14 6.43 14.18
C LEU A 64 -9.13 7.25 15.02
N ILE A 65 -10.19 7.77 14.38
CA ILE A 65 -11.18 8.63 15.05
C ILE A 65 -12.06 7.81 16.00
N ARG A 66 -12.49 6.61 15.57
CA ARG A 66 -13.42 5.78 16.35
C ARG A 66 -12.73 4.88 17.38
N GLY A 67 -11.42 4.63 17.22
CA GLY A 67 -10.70 3.63 18.02
C GLY A 67 -11.18 2.20 17.75
N GLU A 68 -11.79 1.95 16.58
CA GLU A 68 -12.36 0.66 16.19
C GLU A 68 -11.92 0.32 14.77
N VAL A 69 -11.46 -0.92 14.56
CA VAL A 69 -11.04 -1.43 13.25
C VAL A 69 -11.78 -2.73 12.97
N PRO A 70 -12.55 -2.82 11.87
CA PRO A 70 -13.05 -4.11 11.41
C PRO A 70 -11.86 -4.96 10.98
N CYS A 71 -11.81 -6.23 11.36
CA CYS A 71 -10.68 -7.06 11.00
C CYS A 71 -10.53 -7.21 9.47
N VAL A 72 -9.33 -6.94 8.97
CA VAL A 72 -9.00 -6.98 7.54
C VAL A 72 -8.09 -8.19 7.27
N GLY A 73 -8.67 -9.37 6.98
CA GLY A 73 -7.89 -10.59 6.68
C GLY A 73 -8.69 -11.88 6.49
N LYS A 74 -8.06 -12.93 5.93
CA LYS A 74 -8.69 -14.22 5.56
C LYS A 74 -9.21 -15.08 6.72
N ALA A 75 -8.90 -14.73 7.97
CA ALA A 75 -9.29 -15.50 9.16
C ALA A 75 -10.34 -14.79 10.04
N CYS A 76 -10.93 -13.69 9.57
CA CYS A 76 -11.78 -12.85 10.40
C CYS A 76 -13.27 -13.01 10.16
N ARG A 77 -14.02 -13.26 11.24
CA ARG A 77 -15.48 -13.41 11.24
C ARG A 77 -16.21 -12.05 11.35
N LEU A 78 -15.80 -11.03 10.60
CA LEU A 78 -16.38 -9.67 10.71
C LEU A 78 -16.32 -9.07 12.13
N GLN A 79 -15.36 -9.50 12.95
CA GLN A 79 -15.19 -8.95 14.30
C GLN A 79 -14.57 -7.55 14.23
N VAL A 80 -15.06 -6.67 15.10
CA VAL A 80 -14.55 -5.31 15.29
C VAL A 80 -13.59 -5.32 16.47
N TYR A 81 -12.34 -4.95 16.24
CA TYR A 81 -11.33 -4.80 17.30
C TYR A 81 -11.35 -3.36 17.79
N THR A 82 -11.40 -3.19 19.10
CA THR A 82 -11.38 -1.85 19.73
C THR A 82 -10.03 -1.60 20.37
N LEU A 83 -9.58 -0.35 20.39
CA LEU A 83 -8.33 0.05 21.04
C LEU A 83 -8.33 -0.31 22.55
N ALA A 84 -9.50 -0.23 23.19
CA ALA A 84 -9.68 -0.45 24.62
C ALA A 84 -9.69 -1.93 25.03
N ALA A 85 -10.28 -2.82 24.20
CA ALA A 85 -10.37 -4.24 24.52
C ALA A 85 -9.21 -5.05 23.90
N ASP A 86 -8.78 -4.71 22.69
CA ASP A 86 -7.88 -5.53 21.86
C ASP A 86 -6.75 -4.68 21.25
N THR A 87 -5.99 -3.99 22.11
CA THR A 87 -4.97 -3.00 21.69
C THR A 87 -3.96 -3.57 20.69
N GLY A 88 -3.52 -4.82 20.87
CA GLY A 88 -2.54 -5.46 19.98
C GLY A 88 -3.08 -5.71 18.58
N ASP A 89 -4.26 -6.31 18.47
CA ASP A 89 -4.89 -6.64 17.18
C ASP A 89 -5.37 -5.37 16.46
N TYR A 90 -5.83 -4.36 17.21
CA TYR A 90 -6.13 -3.04 16.67
C TYR A 90 -4.92 -2.44 15.96
N TRP A 91 -3.76 -2.35 16.62
CA TRP A 91 -2.56 -1.75 16.03
C TRP A 91 -1.97 -2.58 14.88
N ALA A 92 -2.10 -3.90 14.91
CA ALA A 92 -1.69 -4.75 13.81
C ALA A 92 -2.52 -4.48 12.53
N ASN A 93 -3.84 -4.36 12.66
CA ASN A 93 -4.72 -4.01 11.54
C ASN A 93 -4.48 -2.57 11.05
N MET A 94 -4.27 -1.63 11.98
CA MET A 94 -3.91 -0.24 11.63
C MET A 94 -2.60 -0.15 10.86
N PHE A 95 -1.58 -0.90 11.30
CA PHE A 95 -0.30 -0.96 10.61
C PHE A 95 -0.46 -1.54 9.20
N PHE A 96 -1.24 -2.61 9.05
CA PHE A 96 -1.54 -3.19 7.74
C PHE A 96 -2.26 -2.20 6.81
N LEU A 97 -3.31 -1.52 7.30
CA LEU A 97 -4.03 -0.50 6.52
C LEU A 97 -3.10 0.63 6.07
N ALA A 98 -2.27 1.15 6.98
CA ALA A 98 -1.27 2.17 6.66
C ALA A 98 -0.29 1.66 5.58
N TRP A 99 0.17 0.41 5.70
CA TRP A 99 1.09 -0.19 4.74
C TRP A 99 0.48 -0.34 3.35
N MET A 100 -0.78 -0.76 3.27
CA MET A 100 -1.52 -0.87 2.00
C MET A 100 -1.70 0.49 1.34
N VAL A 101 -2.09 1.51 2.10
CA VAL A 101 -2.25 2.89 1.60
C VAL A 101 -0.92 3.41 1.06
N LEU A 102 0.19 3.23 1.80
CA LEU A 102 1.52 3.65 1.36
C LEU A 102 1.97 2.90 0.10
N GLY A 103 1.76 1.58 0.04
CA GLY A 103 2.14 0.76 -1.11
C GLY A 103 1.41 1.16 -2.39
N LEU A 104 0.08 1.32 -2.31
CA LEU A 104 -0.77 1.75 -3.44
C LEU A 104 -0.46 3.20 -3.85
N GLY A 105 -0.31 4.11 -2.87
CA GLY A 105 0.06 5.50 -3.13
C GLY A 105 1.43 5.61 -3.82
N TYR A 106 2.41 4.80 -3.42
CA TYR A 106 3.70 4.76 -4.08
C TYR A 106 3.61 4.21 -5.51
N ALA A 107 2.79 3.18 -5.75
CA ALA A 107 2.55 2.63 -7.09
C ALA A 107 1.93 3.68 -8.03
N MET A 108 0.96 4.45 -7.53
CA MET A 108 0.36 5.58 -8.24
C MET A 108 1.41 6.65 -8.53
N TYR A 109 2.20 7.04 -7.53
CA TYR A 109 3.26 8.04 -7.69
C TYR A 109 4.27 7.66 -8.78
N VAL A 110 4.78 6.42 -8.75
CA VAL A 110 5.74 5.93 -9.76
C VAL A 110 5.10 5.95 -11.15
N THR A 111 3.86 5.46 -11.27
CA THR A 111 3.13 5.41 -12.54
C THR A 111 2.92 6.81 -13.13
N LEU A 112 2.39 7.74 -12.34
CA LEU A 112 2.17 9.13 -12.77
C LEU A 112 3.49 9.80 -13.16
N LYS A 113 4.55 9.59 -12.38
CA LYS A 113 5.85 10.19 -12.67
C LYS A 113 6.50 9.65 -13.94
N ILE A 114 6.24 8.40 -14.32
CA ILE A 114 6.70 7.84 -15.60
C ILE A 114 5.86 8.40 -16.76
N TRP A 115 4.54 8.51 -16.60
CA TRP A 115 3.66 8.99 -17.66
C TRP A 115 3.84 10.48 -17.96
N PHE A 116 4.04 11.30 -16.94
CA PHE A 116 4.23 12.74 -17.07
C PHE A 116 5.70 13.16 -17.10
N ARG A 117 6.64 12.22 -17.26
CA ARG A 117 8.05 12.56 -17.49
C ARG A 117 8.21 13.20 -18.86
N GLU A 118 8.72 14.42 -18.89
CA GLU A 118 9.13 15.18 -20.09
C GLU A 118 10.40 14.64 -20.77
#